data_AF-A0A7C1W933-F1
#
_entry.id   AF-A0A7C1W933-F1
#
_cell.length_a   1.000
_cell.length_b   1.000
_cell.length_c   1.000
_cell.angle_alpha   90.00
_cell.angle_beta   90.00
_cell.angle_gamma   90.00
#
_symmetry.space_group_name_H-M   'P 1'
#
loop_
_entity.id
_entity.type
_entity.pdbx_description
1 polymer ?
#
loop_
_entity_poly.entity_id
_entity_poly.type
_entity_poly.pdbx_seq_one_letter_code
_entity_poly.pdbx_strand_id
1 'polypeptide(L)' 'MQLKPPRHIVWSTEALDLGDPFQRRWYLRQVLLYGRSEDVRRLDLDELADQIDDLNLPQEVESLWQTFLRRKGYAPR' A
#
# COMPACT_ATOMS: atom_id res chain seq x y z
N MET A 1 14.84 -4.58 -1.23
CA MET A 1 14.68 -5.50 -0.09
C MET A 1 13.66 -6.55 -0.48
N GLN A 2 13.96 -7.83 -0.34
CA GLN A 2 13.03 -8.89 -0.75
C GLN A 2 11.97 -9.15 0.31
N LEU A 3 10.70 -9.11 -0.09
CA LEU A 3 9.53 -9.47 0.73
C LEU A 3 8.92 -10.75 0.18
N LYS A 4 8.51 -11.66 1.06
CA LYS A 4 7.64 -12.79 0.72
C LYS A 4 6.19 -12.46 1.12
N PRO A 5 5.39 -11.89 0.21
CA PRO A 5 4.01 -11.52 0.51
C PRO A 5 3.12 -12.75 0.72
N PRO A 6 2.02 -12.63 1.49
CA PRO A 6 1.02 -13.67 1.59
C PRO A 6 0.38 -14.00 0.24
N ARG A 7 -0.02 -15.28 0.04
CA ARG A 7 -0.61 -15.75 -1.24
C ARG A 7 -1.93 -15.07 -1.60
N HIS A 8 -2.66 -14.51 -0.64
CA HIS A 8 -3.89 -13.76 -0.92
C HIS A 8 -3.62 -12.34 -1.44
N ILE A 9 -2.38 -11.85 -1.33
CA ILE A 9 -1.94 -10.58 -1.94
C ILE A 9 -1.38 -10.84 -3.35
N VAL A 10 -0.55 -11.87 -3.49
CA VAL A 10 -0.01 -12.30 -4.80
C VAL A 10 0.15 -13.82 -4.83
N TRP A 11 -0.48 -14.45 -5.82
CA TRP A 11 -0.49 -15.91 -5.94
C TRP A 11 0.59 -16.43 -6.91
N SER A 12 1.07 -15.59 -7.83
CA SER A 12 1.92 -15.99 -8.96
C SER A 12 3.42 -15.96 -8.70
N THR A 13 3.86 -15.26 -7.64
CA THR A 13 5.28 -15.00 -7.38
C THR A 13 5.59 -15.19 -5.90
N GLU A 14 6.74 -15.80 -5.60
CA GLU A 14 7.14 -16.09 -4.21
C GLU A 14 7.81 -14.91 -3.49
N ALA A 15 8.42 -13.99 -4.22
CA ALA A 15 9.12 -12.84 -3.66
C ALA A 15 8.91 -11.58 -4.51
N LEU A 16 8.83 -10.44 -3.83
CA LEU A 16 8.81 -9.10 -4.43
C LEU A 16 10.04 -8.34 -3.97
N ASP A 17 10.62 -7.53 -4.86
CA ASP A 17 11.66 -6.59 -4.47
C ASP A 17 11.07 -5.21 -4.15
N LEU A 18 10.95 -4.89 -2.86
CA LEU A 18 10.51 -3.56 -2.41
C LEU A 18 11.61 -2.49 -2.57
N GLY A 19 12.77 -2.85 -3.11
CA GLY A 19 13.77 -1.89 -3.59
C GLY A 19 13.42 -1.30 -4.95
N ASP A 20 12.61 -1.99 -5.74
CA ASP A 20 12.08 -1.50 -7.01
C ASP A 20 10.83 -0.62 -6.74
N PRO A 21 10.85 0.68 -7.07
CA PRO A 21 9.72 1.59 -6.84
C PRO A 21 8.42 1.13 -7.50
N PHE A 22 8.50 0.43 -8.64
CA PHE A 22 7.32 -0.09 -9.31
C PHE A 22 6.66 -1.21 -8.51
N GLN A 23 7.44 -2.21 -8.10
CA GLN A 23 6.95 -3.33 -7.30
C GLN A 23 6.46 -2.86 -5.93
N ARG A 24 7.12 -1.86 -5.35
CA ARG A 24 6.73 -1.27 -4.08
C ARG A 24 5.35 -0.61 -4.14
N ARG A 25 5.12 0.28 -5.11
CA ARG A 25 3.80 0.90 -5.36
C ARG A 25 2.75 -0.16 -5.67
N TRP A 26 3.09 -1.13 -6.51
CA TRP A 26 2.18 -2.22 -6.84
C TRP A 26 1.77 -3.00 -5.59
N TYR A 27 2.72 -3.33 -4.71
CA TYR A 27 2.45 -4.05 -3.47
C TYR A 27 1.56 -3.24 -2.53
N LEU A 28 1.85 -1.95 -2.32
CA LEU A 28 0.99 -1.04 -1.53
C LEU A 28 -0.44 -1.07 -2.06
N ARG A 29 -0.61 -0.90 -3.38
CA ARG A 29 -1.93 -1.00 -4.03
C ARG A 29 -2.63 -2.33 -3.73
N GLN A 30 -1.94 -3.46 -3.82
CA GLN A 30 -2.56 -4.77 -3.54
C GLN A 30 -3.01 -4.87 -2.08
N VAL A 31 -2.21 -4.39 -1.13
CA VAL A 31 -2.57 -4.43 0.29
C VAL A 31 -3.80 -3.55 0.57
N LEU A 32 -3.90 -2.38 -0.06
CA LEU A 32 -5.06 -1.49 0.15
C LEU A 32 -6.36 -2.03 -0.45
N LEU A 33 -6.28 -2.82 -1.53
CA LEU A 33 -7.46 -3.38 -2.22
C LEU A 33 -7.88 -4.75 -1.70
N TYR A 34 -6.91 -5.62 -1.40
CA TYR A 34 -7.13 -7.04 -1.13
C TYR A 34 -6.50 -7.51 0.17
N GLY A 35 -5.78 -6.64 0.87
CA GLY A 35 -5.16 -6.96 2.13
C GLY A 35 -6.16 -7.17 3.25
N ARG A 36 -5.76 -8.01 4.20
CA ARG A 36 -6.50 -8.22 5.44
C ARG A 36 -6.13 -7.14 6.44
N SER A 37 -6.89 -7.08 7.53
CA SER A 37 -6.62 -6.13 8.61
C SER A 37 -5.19 -6.25 9.16
N GLU A 38 -4.63 -7.46 9.23
CA GLU A 38 -3.23 -7.67 9.63
C GLU A 38 -2.19 -7.12 8.64
N ASP A 39 -2.48 -7.12 7.34
CA ASP A 39 -1.56 -6.62 6.31
C ASP A 39 -1.56 -5.09 6.32
N VAL A 40 -2.75 -4.50 6.42
CA VAL A 40 -2.95 -3.05 6.51
C VAL A 40 -2.24 -2.47 7.73
N ARG A 41 -2.28 -3.17 8.88
CA ARG A 41 -1.59 -2.73 10.12
C ARG A 41 -0.07 -2.71 10.01
N ARG A 42 0.52 -3.40 9.03
CA ARG A 42 1.96 -3.44 8.80
C ARG A 42 2.44 -2.38 7.81
N LEU A 43 1.52 -1.63 7.20
CA LEU A 43 1.88 -0.56 6.28
C LEU A 43 2.58 0.58 7.03
N ASP A 44 3.60 1.13 6.39
CA ASP A 44 4.17 2.41 6.78
C ASP A 44 3.23 3.53 6.29
N LEU A 45 2.65 4.26 7.24
CA LEU A 45 1.67 5.31 6.93
C LEU A 45 2.31 6.58 6.39
N ASP A 46 3.58 6.84 6.72
CA ASP A 46 4.33 7.96 6.15
C ASP A 46 4.60 7.68 4.67
N GLU A 47 5.09 6.48 4.35
CA GLU A 47 5.30 6.05 2.97
C GLU A 47 4.00 6.05 2.16
N LEU A 48 2.92 5.53 2.75
CA LEU A 48 1.62 5.51 2.09
C LEU A 48 1.15 6.93 1.78
N ALA A 49 1.31 7.88 2.70
CA ALA A 49 0.91 9.27 2.48
C ALA A 49 1.67 9.91 1.32
N ASP A 50 2.97 9.64 1.17
CA ASP A 50 3.78 10.18 0.09
C ASP A 50 3.44 9.58 -1.28
N GLN A 51 2.91 8.35 -1.34
CA GLN A 51 2.68 7.64 -2.60
C GLN A 51 1.20 7.51 -2.98
N ILE A 52 0.26 7.87 -2.09
CA ILE A 52 -1.16 7.53 -2.24
C ILE A 52 -1.75 7.99 -3.58
N ASP A 53 -1.39 9.19 -4.03
CA ASP A 53 -1.89 9.79 -5.27
C ASP A 53 -1.33 9.07 -6.53
N ASP A 54 -0.19 8.38 -6.40
CA ASP A 54 0.45 7.63 -7.49
C ASP A 54 0.01 6.15 -7.55
N LEU A 55 -0.75 5.67 -6.55
CA LEU A 55 -1.19 4.27 -6.49
C LEU A 55 -2.32 3.95 -7.47
N ASN A 56 -2.93 4.97 -8.09
CA ASN A 56 -4.02 4.87 -9.07
C ASN A 56 -5.23 4.04 -8.54
N LEU A 57 -5.55 4.21 -7.26
CA LEU A 57 -6.62 3.46 -6.59
C LEU A 57 -8.01 3.85 -7.15
N PRO A 58 -9.04 3.00 -6.96
CA PRO A 58 -10.43 3.43 -7.14
C PRO A 58 -10.71 4.66 -6.26
N GLN A 59 -11.40 5.65 -6.81
CA GLN A 59 -11.58 6.97 -6.21
C GLN A 59 -12.15 6.91 -4.78
N GLU A 60 -13.08 6.00 -4.54
CA GLU A 60 -13.72 5.83 -3.23
C GLU A 60 -12.72 5.31 -2.19
N VAL A 61 -11.86 4.36 -2.58
CA VAL A 61 -10.83 3.79 -1.72
C VAL A 61 -9.78 4.85 -1.40
N GLU A 62 -9.32 5.57 -2.41
CA GLU A 62 -8.35 6.66 -2.27
C GLU A 62 -8.87 7.75 -1.31
N SER A 63 -10.11 8.22 -1.51
CA SER A 63 -10.71 9.27 -0.69
C SER A 63 -10.83 8.88 0.79
N LEU A 64 -11.18 7.61 1.06
CA LEU A 64 -11.25 7.07 2.42
C LEU A 64 -9.87 7.07 3.08
N TRP A 65 -8.84 6.62 2.36
CA TRP A 65 -7.47 6.56 2.86
C TRP A 65 -6.86 7.95 3.07
N GLN A 66 -7.01 8.86 2.10
CA GLN A 66 -6.57 10.26 2.25
C GLN A 66 -7.25 10.93 3.47
N THR A 67 -8.54 10.68 3.67
CA THR A 67 -9.27 11.18 4.84
C THR A 67 -8.74 10.60 6.15
N PHE A 68 -8.45 9.30 6.18
CA PHE A 68 -7.85 8.64 7.33
C PHE A 68 -6.45 9.21 7.66
N LEU A 69 -5.58 9.32 6.67
CA LEU A 69 -4.21 9.83 6.82
C LEU A 69 -4.20 11.28 7.33
N ARG A 70 -5.01 12.15 6.72
CA ARG A 70 -5.19 13.54 7.16
C ARG A 70 -5.68 13.65 8.61
N ARG A 71 -6.63 12.81 9.03
CA ARG A 71 -7.11 12.77 10.43
C ARG A 71 -6.02 12.32 11.40
N LYS A 72 -5.08 11.50 10.94
CA LYS A 72 -3.95 11.00 11.72
C LYS A 72 -2.74 11.94 11.70
N GLY A 73 -2.76 13.00 10.89
CA GLY A 73 -1.66 13.95 10.75
C GLY A 73 -0.58 13.54 9.75
N TYR A 74 -0.81 12.48 8.98
CA TYR A 74 0.02 12.13 7.83
C TYR A 74 -0.43 12.99 6.65
N ALA A 75 0.37 14.00 6.32
CA ALA A 75 0.18 14.81 5.13
C ALA A 75 1.22 14.37 4.08
N PRO A 76 0.83 14.26 2.80
CA PRO A 76 1.82 14.11 1.73
C PRO A 76 2.81 15.28 1.83
N ARG A 77 4.11 14.97 1.83
CA ARG A 77 5.16 16.00 1.85
C ARG A 77 5.38 16.66 0.50
#